data_AF-A0A0L0VFA6-F1
#
_entry.id   AF-A0A0L0VFA6-F1
#
_cell.length_a   1.000
_cell.length_b   1.000
_cell.length_c   1.000
_cell.angle_alpha   90.00
_cell.angle_beta   90.00
_cell.angle_gamma   90.00
#
_symmetry.space_group_name_H-M   'P 1'
#
loop_
_entity.id
_entity.type
_entity.pdbx_description
1 polymer ?
#
loop_
_entity_poly.entity_id
_entity_poly.type
_entity_poly.pdbx_seq_one_letter_code
_entity_poly.pdbx_strand_id
1 'polypeptide(L)'
;MPGTSPTFGDKFQDEVAELVQSGHTDPQIQHHLQTRHSLTVSLRTLTRRKGDWGLIGRTAGLTDNQLKESIQLYFNQGWTISRIHHALKTTHHYKKSFRTLERKLNTMELSKRIDDIDRNKFDIPTVVSCMMELHQTPEGRNVGYRKMKQLLQTKYGICVHQLTVALINRTLDPEGVDNRTKRVLKRRVFNVPGPNFIWSADGHDKLKKFGITMYGFIDAWSRKVLAVHVHVTNNDPRHIGYYYLNLVKSLGGIPRRTTTDRGTETIHMAGHQINLTEQFNLECIDSSQSHLFTKSTHNQKIECLWSQLMKQYNCEVIKALFDAEEKEYYNPNDPLQKLLFLYLWVPLLQRGLDEWKVNYNSFQRRPDKKSMLPSGCSADWCYTYPDQEDGEQGIVTVPTIAVDALQSAFYPNLEDMMRTLPAWFTESIDELVQGLRITIPLVDVHNVWAIFADMDLAISNYDAAWEADPLNEPSQTFSARAWAHG
;
A
#
# COMPACT_ATOMS: atom_id res chain seq x y z
N MET A 1 75.38 7.47 -8.82
CA MET A 1 74.17 6.97 -9.54
C MET A 1 72.95 7.35 -8.71
N PRO A 2 72.22 8.43 -9.02
CA PRO A 2 70.97 8.69 -8.34
C PRO A 2 69.92 7.69 -8.85
N GLY A 3 69.50 6.78 -7.96
CA GLY A 3 68.48 5.79 -8.26
C GLY A 3 67.15 6.46 -8.57
N THR A 4 66.58 6.13 -9.73
CA THR A 4 65.26 6.56 -10.16
C THR A 4 64.20 6.07 -9.17
N SER A 5 63.50 7.01 -8.53
CA SER A 5 62.33 6.69 -7.70
C SER A 5 61.33 5.87 -8.53
N PRO A 6 60.81 4.74 -8.02
CA PRO A 6 59.90 3.92 -8.79
C PRO A 6 58.63 4.72 -9.13
N THR A 7 58.18 4.64 -10.37
CA THR A 7 56.93 5.25 -10.83
C THR A 7 55.76 4.28 -10.63
N PHE A 8 54.64 4.80 -10.14
CA PHE A 8 53.40 4.04 -9.98
C PHE A 8 52.74 3.78 -11.34
N GLY A 9 52.51 2.51 -11.65
CA GLY A 9 52.02 2.03 -12.95
C GLY A 9 51.57 0.56 -12.88
N ASP A 10 51.40 -0.07 -14.04
CA ASP A 10 50.71 -1.37 -14.18
C ASP A 10 51.38 -2.53 -13.43
N LYS A 11 52.66 -2.41 -13.08
CA LYS A 11 53.38 -3.37 -12.21
C LYS A 11 52.83 -3.51 -10.79
N PHE A 12 51.99 -2.58 -10.33
CA PHE A 12 51.32 -2.63 -9.02
C PHE A 12 49.84 -3.04 -9.13
N GLN A 13 49.36 -3.41 -10.33
CA GLN A 13 47.96 -3.74 -10.55
C GLN A 13 47.52 -4.94 -9.70
N ASP A 14 48.29 -6.04 -9.70
CA ASP A 14 47.93 -7.27 -8.99
C ASP A 14 47.89 -7.06 -7.46
N GLU A 15 48.87 -6.35 -6.92
CA GLU A 15 48.94 -5.99 -5.50
C GLU A 15 47.78 -5.07 -5.08
N VAL A 16 47.45 -4.07 -5.91
CA VAL A 16 46.28 -3.21 -5.67
C VAL A 16 44.97 -4.00 -5.80
N ALA A 17 44.88 -4.96 -6.72
CA ALA A 17 43.72 -5.83 -6.87
C ALA A 17 43.49 -6.71 -5.63
N GLU A 18 44.56 -7.30 -5.08
CA GLU A 18 44.51 -8.12 -3.88
C GLU A 18 44.09 -7.31 -2.64
N LEU A 19 44.63 -6.10 -2.48
CA LEU A 19 44.24 -5.19 -1.39
C LEU A 19 42.77 -4.76 -1.50
N VAL A 20 42.29 -4.53 -2.73
CA VAL A 20 40.86 -4.21 -3.00
C VAL A 20 39.96 -5.41 -2.70
N GLN A 21 40.34 -6.63 -3.10
CA GLN A 21 39.61 -7.86 -2.77
C GLN A 21 39.57 -8.12 -1.27
N SER A 22 40.65 -7.74 -0.56
CA SER A 22 40.76 -7.82 0.90
C SER A 22 40.03 -6.68 1.64
N GLY A 23 39.28 -5.82 0.93
CA GLY A 23 38.43 -4.78 1.52
C GLY A 23 39.13 -3.50 1.95
N HIS A 24 40.39 -3.25 1.54
CA HIS A 24 41.12 -2.04 1.92
C HIS A 24 40.60 -0.80 1.20
N THR A 25 40.48 0.31 1.93
CA THR A 25 40.09 1.62 1.40
C THR A 25 41.24 2.30 0.62
N ASP A 26 40.93 3.24 -0.27
CA ASP A 26 41.95 3.96 -1.07
C ASP A 26 43.06 4.61 -0.22
N PRO A 27 42.79 5.23 0.95
CA PRO A 27 43.85 5.72 1.84
C PRO A 27 44.71 4.62 2.46
N GLN A 28 44.13 3.45 2.76
CA GLN A 28 44.88 2.30 3.29
C GLN A 28 45.78 1.70 2.20
N ILE A 29 45.29 1.59 0.97
CA ILE A 29 46.09 1.15 -0.19
C ILE A 29 47.23 2.15 -0.45
N GLN A 30 46.94 3.45 -0.41
CA GLN A 30 47.96 4.49 -0.56
C GLN A 30 49.04 4.39 0.54
N HIS A 31 48.63 4.17 1.79
CA HIS A 31 49.56 3.97 2.91
C HIS A 31 50.38 2.68 2.76
N HIS A 32 49.78 1.60 2.25
CA HIS A 32 50.46 0.35 1.97
C HIS A 32 51.55 0.51 0.89
N LEU A 33 51.22 1.20 -0.21
CA LEU A 33 52.19 1.49 -1.28
C LEU A 33 53.33 2.40 -0.81
N GLN A 34 53.03 3.37 0.06
CA GLN A 34 54.05 4.26 0.64
C GLN A 34 54.98 3.52 1.60
N THR A 35 54.45 2.63 2.44
CA THR A 35 55.24 1.90 3.45
C THR A 35 56.06 0.76 2.87
N ARG A 36 55.49 0.00 1.92
CA ARG A 36 56.14 -1.19 1.34
C ARG A 36 57.11 -0.87 0.21
N HIS A 37 56.81 0.16 -0.59
CA HIS A 37 57.56 0.46 -1.82
C HIS A 37 58.15 1.88 -1.85
N SER A 38 58.01 2.66 -0.77
CA SER A 38 58.43 4.08 -0.73
C SER A 38 57.80 4.93 -1.84
N LEU A 39 56.58 4.57 -2.28
CA LEU A 39 55.87 5.23 -3.38
C LEU A 39 54.88 6.27 -2.91
N THR A 40 55.10 7.52 -3.31
CA THR A 40 54.14 8.61 -3.10
C THR A 40 53.20 8.73 -4.29
N VAL A 41 52.00 8.18 -4.14
CA VAL A 41 50.93 8.22 -5.14
C VAL A 41 49.80 9.09 -4.63
N SER A 42 49.27 10.01 -5.44
CA SER A 42 48.08 10.77 -5.06
C SER A 42 46.83 9.88 -5.09
N LEU A 43 45.88 10.11 -4.18
CA LEU A 43 44.58 9.40 -4.19
C LEU A 43 43.89 9.50 -5.56
N ARG A 44 43.97 10.65 -6.22
CA ARG A 44 43.42 10.85 -7.57
C ARG A 44 44.07 9.93 -8.62
N THR A 45 45.40 9.76 -8.54
CA THR A 45 46.14 8.86 -9.44
C THR A 45 45.79 7.40 -9.18
N LEU A 46 45.66 7.02 -7.90
CA LEU A 46 45.25 5.68 -7.48
C LEU A 46 43.84 5.35 -7.95
N THR A 47 42.86 6.24 -7.71
CA THR A 47 41.47 6.06 -8.16
C THR A 47 41.38 6.00 -9.69
N ARG A 48 42.14 6.83 -10.42
CA ARG A 48 42.18 6.76 -11.90
C ARG A 48 42.71 5.42 -12.38
N ARG A 49 43.84 4.95 -11.86
CA ARG A 49 44.45 3.66 -12.25
C ARG A 49 43.58 2.47 -11.86
N LYS A 50 42.92 2.50 -10.70
CA LYS A 50 41.89 1.51 -10.34
C LYS A 50 40.74 1.49 -11.36
N GLY A 51 40.37 2.64 -11.93
CA GLY A 51 39.42 2.73 -13.04
C GLY A 51 39.95 2.10 -14.32
N ASP A 52 41.18 2.43 -14.71
CA ASP A 52 41.86 1.86 -15.89
C ASP A 52 42.01 0.33 -15.77
N TRP A 53 42.21 -0.21 -14.55
CA TRP A 53 42.34 -1.64 -14.25
C TRP A 53 41.02 -2.37 -13.97
N GLY A 54 39.87 -1.69 -14.03
CA GLY A 54 38.57 -2.30 -13.73
C GLY A 54 38.37 -2.69 -12.25
N LEU A 55 39.22 -2.19 -11.35
CA LEU A 55 39.21 -2.46 -9.90
C LEU A 55 38.34 -1.48 -9.10
N ILE A 56 37.55 -0.65 -9.78
CA ILE A 56 36.44 0.05 -9.14
C ILE A 56 35.36 -0.99 -8.90
N GLY A 57 35.37 -1.56 -7.70
CA GLY A 57 34.22 -2.28 -7.18
C GLY A 57 32.99 -1.41 -7.43
N ARG A 58 32.04 -1.92 -8.23
CA ARG A 58 30.72 -1.31 -8.36
C ARG A 58 30.15 -1.28 -6.94
N THR A 59 30.36 -0.18 -6.21
CA THR A 59 29.57 0.12 -5.02
C THR A 59 28.12 -0.05 -5.45
N ALA A 60 27.38 -0.91 -4.74
CA ALA A 60 25.99 -1.24 -4.97
C ALA A 60 25.11 0.01 -4.99
N GLY A 61 25.15 0.75 -6.10
CA GLY A 61 24.17 1.75 -6.47
C GLY A 61 23.18 1.09 -7.41
N LEU A 62 21.93 1.57 -7.39
CA LEU A 62 20.88 1.16 -8.31
C LEU A 62 21.43 1.03 -9.74
N THR A 63 21.11 -0.08 -10.40
CA THR A 63 21.28 -0.18 -11.86
C THR A 63 20.49 0.94 -12.54
N ASP A 64 20.84 1.31 -13.77
CA ASP A 64 20.14 2.40 -14.47
C ASP A 64 18.63 2.13 -14.60
N ASN A 65 18.24 0.86 -14.72
CA ASN A 65 16.84 0.43 -14.77
C ASN A 65 16.14 0.61 -13.43
N GLN A 66 16.72 0.11 -12.33
CA GLN A 66 16.13 0.29 -10.98
C GLN A 66 16.04 1.76 -10.58
N LEU A 67 16.99 2.58 -11.02
CA LEU A 67 16.94 4.04 -10.84
C LEU A 67 15.80 4.66 -11.62
N LYS A 68 15.59 4.27 -12.88
CA LYS A 68 14.45 4.75 -13.68
C LYS A 68 13.12 4.33 -13.06
N GLU A 69 12.98 3.09 -12.61
CA GLU A 69 11.78 2.58 -11.94
C GLU A 69 11.48 3.36 -10.66
N SER A 70 12.50 3.59 -9.82
CA SER A 70 12.34 4.38 -8.57
C SER A 70 11.96 5.84 -8.87
N ILE A 71 12.59 6.47 -9.86
CA ILE A 71 12.25 7.82 -10.30
C ILE A 71 10.80 7.87 -10.79
N GLN A 72 10.39 6.92 -11.62
CA GLN A 72 9.04 6.85 -12.18
C GLN A 72 8.00 6.65 -11.07
N LEU A 73 8.26 5.75 -10.14
CA LEU A 73 7.40 5.49 -8.99
C LEU A 73 7.18 6.76 -8.16
N TYR A 74 8.25 7.43 -7.73
CA TYR A 74 8.13 8.66 -6.93
C TYR A 74 7.51 9.82 -7.71
N PHE A 75 7.78 9.90 -9.02
CA PHE A 75 7.16 10.89 -9.88
C PHE A 75 5.64 10.68 -10.00
N ASN A 76 5.21 9.44 -10.23
CA ASN A 76 3.80 9.04 -10.34
C ASN A 76 3.06 9.21 -9.01
N GLN A 77 3.74 9.02 -7.87
CA GLN A 77 3.23 9.36 -6.53
C GLN A 77 3.11 10.87 -6.27
N GLY A 78 3.48 11.71 -7.23
CA GLY A 78 3.32 13.16 -7.17
C GLY A 78 4.45 13.92 -6.45
N TRP A 79 5.53 13.26 -6.01
CA TRP A 79 6.58 13.89 -5.20
C TRP A 79 7.36 14.97 -5.96
N THR A 80 7.65 16.13 -5.36
CA THR A 80 8.44 17.18 -6.03
C THR A 80 9.84 16.67 -6.39
N ILE A 81 10.51 17.29 -7.38
CA ILE A 81 11.85 16.86 -7.79
C ILE A 81 12.83 16.89 -6.60
N SER A 82 12.70 17.87 -5.70
CA SER A 82 13.47 17.94 -4.45
C SER A 82 13.23 16.73 -3.56
N ARG A 83 11.96 16.34 -3.39
CA ARG A 83 11.56 15.15 -2.62
C ARG A 83 12.08 13.85 -3.24
N ILE A 84 11.98 13.71 -4.58
CA ILE A 84 12.54 12.58 -5.31
C ILE A 84 14.06 12.52 -5.10
N HIS A 85 14.76 13.65 -5.19
CA HIS A 85 16.22 13.69 -4.98
C HIS A 85 16.62 13.30 -3.57
N HIS A 86 15.88 13.80 -2.57
CA HIS A 86 16.09 13.44 -1.17
C HIS A 86 15.92 11.94 -0.96
N ALA A 87 14.81 11.37 -1.42
CA ALA A 87 14.53 9.94 -1.29
C ALA A 87 15.54 9.03 -2.02
N LEU A 88 15.96 9.44 -3.22
CA LEU A 88 17.02 8.71 -3.93
C LEU A 88 18.34 8.75 -3.15
N LYS A 89 18.67 9.88 -2.50
CA LYS A 89 19.87 10.00 -1.68
C LYS A 89 19.82 9.12 -0.43
N THR A 90 18.71 9.17 0.30
CA THR A 90 18.55 8.52 1.61
C THR A 90 18.23 7.03 1.49
N THR A 91 17.28 6.66 0.63
CA THR A 91 16.82 5.26 0.47
C THR A 91 17.66 4.47 -0.52
N HIS A 92 18.18 5.12 -1.56
CA HIS A 92 18.82 4.41 -2.69
C HIS A 92 20.31 4.73 -2.88
N HIS A 93 20.92 5.39 -1.90
CA HIS A 93 22.33 5.79 -1.92
C HIS A 93 22.74 6.55 -3.18
N TYR A 94 21.82 7.34 -3.76
CA TYR A 94 22.06 8.08 -4.99
C TYR A 94 23.05 9.23 -4.74
N LYS A 95 24.27 9.10 -5.26
CA LYS A 95 25.36 10.06 -5.04
C LYS A 95 25.33 11.28 -5.97
N LYS A 96 24.50 11.28 -7.02
CA LYS A 96 24.55 12.35 -8.04
C LYS A 96 23.80 13.60 -7.59
N SER A 97 24.19 14.74 -8.18
CA SER A 97 23.63 16.05 -7.86
C SER A 97 22.15 16.19 -8.25
N PHE A 98 21.48 17.16 -7.65
CA PHE A 98 20.09 17.53 -7.99
C PHE A 98 19.94 17.83 -9.49
N ARG A 99 20.87 18.61 -10.05
CA ARG A 99 20.91 18.96 -11.48
C ARG A 99 21.06 17.73 -12.39
N THR A 100 21.77 16.71 -11.93
CA THR A 100 21.91 15.44 -12.67
C THR A 100 20.59 14.66 -12.68
N LEU A 101 19.84 14.68 -11.56
CA LEU A 101 18.50 14.10 -11.51
C LEU A 101 17.54 14.85 -12.43
N GLU A 102 17.55 16.19 -12.43
CA GLU A 102 16.72 17.00 -13.34
C GLU A 102 16.98 16.66 -14.81
N ARG A 103 18.26 16.54 -15.20
CA ARG A 103 18.63 16.09 -16.55
C ARG A 103 18.07 14.70 -16.87
N LYS A 104 18.18 13.75 -15.93
CA LYS A 104 17.66 12.39 -16.11
C LYS A 104 16.13 12.38 -16.26
N LEU A 105 15.42 13.13 -15.43
CA LEU A 105 13.96 13.32 -15.51
C LEU A 105 13.57 13.88 -16.88
N ASN A 106 14.29 14.88 -17.40
CA ASN A 106 14.05 15.41 -18.74
C ASN A 106 14.30 14.38 -19.85
N THR A 107 15.34 13.55 -19.75
CA THR A 107 15.59 12.44 -20.68
C THR A 107 14.51 11.36 -20.61
N MET A 108 13.86 11.19 -19.45
CA MET A 108 12.70 10.31 -19.27
C MET A 108 11.37 11.01 -19.63
N GLU A 109 11.42 12.25 -20.12
CA GLU A 109 10.27 13.10 -20.42
C GLU A 109 9.34 13.43 -19.24
N LEU A 110 9.81 13.20 -18.01
CA LEU A 110 9.07 13.42 -16.76
C LEU A 110 9.20 14.89 -16.30
N SER A 111 8.19 15.70 -16.60
CA SER A 111 8.13 17.11 -16.17
C SER A 111 6.80 17.45 -15.51
N LYS A 112 6.85 18.11 -14.35
CA LYS A 112 5.65 18.53 -13.59
C LYS A 112 5.08 19.88 -14.02
N ARG A 113 5.81 20.64 -14.83
CA ARG A 113 5.42 21.99 -15.29
C ARG A 113 4.71 21.98 -16.63
N ILE A 114 4.58 20.81 -17.26
CA ILE A 114 4.19 20.71 -18.65
C ILE A 114 2.92 19.87 -18.71
N ASP A 115 1.89 20.43 -19.31
CA ASP A 115 0.61 19.77 -19.55
C ASP A 115 0.76 18.86 -20.76
N ASP A 116 0.28 17.62 -20.63
CA ASP A 116 0.32 16.66 -21.72
C ASP A 116 -0.58 17.07 -22.90
N ILE A 117 -1.59 17.92 -22.65
CA ILE A 117 -2.39 18.57 -23.70
C ILE A 117 -1.54 19.59 -24.45
N ASP A 118 -0.74 20.42 -23.75
CA ASP A 118 0.16 21.39 -24.37
C ASP A 118 1.25 20.70 -25.23
N ARG A 119 1.48 19.40 -25.02
CA ARG A 119 2.45 18.57 -25.76
C ARG A 119 1.83 17.71 -26.87
N ASN A 120 0.52 17.76 -27.09
CA ASN A 120 -0.20 16.82 -27.95
C ASN A 120 0.04 15.34 -27.58
N LYS A 121 0.37 15.03 -26.31
CA LYS A 121 0.46 13.65 -25.83
C LYS A 121 -0.93 13.05 -25.64
N PHE A 122 -1.87 13.86 -25.15
CA PHE A 122 -3.28 13.53 -25.03
C PHE A 122 -4.11 14.72 -25.47
N ASP A 123 -5.25 14.47 -26.11
CA ASP A 123 -6.22 15.52 -26.44
C ASP A 123 -7.27 15.69 -25.32
N ILE A 124 -7.98 16.81 -25.34
CA ILE A 124 -9.04 17.08 -24.34
C ILE A 124 -10.11 15.98 -24.34
N PRO A 125 -10.60 15.48 -25.50
CA PRO A 125 -11.54 14.36 -25.53
C PRO A 125 -11.03 13.10 -24.79
N THR A 126 -9.78 12.69 -25.00
CA THR A 126 -9.21 11.52 -24.30
C THR A 126 -9.16 11.74 -22.79
N VAL A 127 -8.76 12.94 -22.34
CA VAL A 127 -8.75 13.28 -20.91
C VAL A 127 -10.17 13.25 -20.33
N VAL A 128 -11.16 13.75 -21.06
CA VAL A 128 -12.58 13.67 -20.67
C VAL A 128 -13.03 12.21 -20.57
N SER A 129 -12.69 11.36 -21.54
CA SER A 129 -13.02 9.93 -21.52
C SER A 129 -12.41 9.22 -20.30
N CYS A 130 -11.13 9.44 -20.00
CA CYS A 130 -10.50 8.87 -18.80
C CYS A 130 -11.13 9.40 -17.51
N MET A 131 -11.51 10.69 -17.47
CA MET A 131 -12.23 11.26 -16.31
C MET A 131 -13.63 10.66 -16.16
N MET A 132 -14.34 10.44 -17.27
CA MET A 132 -15.64 9.76 -17.25
C MET A 132 -15.50 8.33 -16.72
N GLU A 133 -14.49 7.58 -17.18
CA GLU A 133 -14.18 6.25 -16.68
C GLU A 133 -13.88 6.27 -15.17
N LEU A 134 -13.04 7.21 -14.70
CA LEU A 134 -12.80 7.40 -13.27
C LEU A 134 -14.07 7.73 -12.50
N HIS A 135 -14.97 8.55 -13.04
CA HIS A 135 -16.25 8.86 -12.41
C HIS A 135 -17.18 7.64 -12.30
N GLN A 136 -16.97 6.59 -13.10
CA GLN A 136 -17.69 5.32 -12.95
C GLN A 136 -17.07 4.42 -11.88
N THR A 137 -15.87 4.73 -11.38
CA THR A 137 -15.25 4.00 -10.27
C THR A 137 -15.68 4.59 -8.92
N PRO A 138 -15.78 3.77 -7.85
CA PRO A 138 -16.05 4.27 -6.50
C PRO A 138 -15.07 5.38 -6.10
N GLU A 139 -13.78 5.18 -6.40
CA GLU A 139 -12.68 6.09 -6.06
C GLU A 139 -12.75 7.46 -6.75
N GLY A 140 -13.31 7.54 -7.97
CA GLY A 140 -13.28 8.75 -8.80
C GLY A 140 -14.62 9.50 -8.88
N ARG A 141 -15.74 8.88 -8.51
CA ARG A 141 -17.06 9.51 -8.58
C ARG A 141 -17.19 10.78 -7.72
N ASN A 142 -16.80 10.68 -6.45
CA ASN A 142 -17.04 11.72 -5.44
C ASN A 142 -15.79 12.54 -5.07
N VAL A 143 -14.82 12.67 -5.96
CA VAL A 143 -13.57 13.40 -5.69
C VAL A 143 -13.53 14.80 -6.28
N GLY A 144 -12.84 15.71 -5.59
CA GLY A 144 -12.58 17.05 -6.13
C GLY A 144 -11.45 17.04 -7.15
N TYR A 145 -11.37 18.09 -7.97
CA TYR A 145 -10.42 18.23 -9.08
C TYR A 145 -8.94 17.93 -8.75
N ARG A 146 -8.48 18.23 -7.52
CA ARG A 146 -7.08 17.92 -7.12
C ARG A 146 -6.83 16.43 -7.00
N LYS A 147 -7.81 15.70 -6.47
CA LYS A 147 -7.75 14.25 -6.31
C LYS A 147 -8.01 13.57 -7.65
N MET A 148 -8.92 14.10 -8.46
CA MET A 148 -9.11 13.67 -9.85
C MET A 148 -7.83 13.79 -10.67
N LYS A 149 -7.12 14.92 -10.56
CA LYS A 149 -5.79 15.09 -11.18
C LYS A 149 -4.78 14.03 -10.70
N GLN A 150 -4.82 13.67 -9.42
CA GLN A 150 -3.96 12.60 -8.91
C GLN A 150 -4.34 11.24 -9.52
N LEU A 151 -5.63 10.90 -9.60
CA LEU A 151 -6.09 9.64 -10.18
C LEU A 151 -5.72 9.53 -11.67
N LEU A 152 -5.84 10.62 -12.43
CA LEU A 152 -5.35 10.68 -13.81
C LEU A 152 -3.86 10.37 -13.90
N GLN A 153 -3.06 10.90 -12.98
CA GLN A 153 -1.63 10.62 -12.92
C GLN A 153 -1.32 9.17 -12.52
N THR A 154 -1.98 8.66 -11.48
CA THR A 154 -1.64 7.35 -10.90
C THR A 154 -2.19 6.19 -11.72
N LYS A 155 -3.39 6.33 -12.31
CA LYS A 155 -4.02 5.27 -13.12
C LYS A 155 -3.62 5.32 -14.60
N TYR A 156 -3.53 6.52 -15.19
CA TYR A 156 -3.28 6.67 -16.64
C TYR A 156 -1.94 7.34 -16.97
N GLY A 157 -1.18 7.79 -15.98
CA GLY A 157 0.06 8.52 -16.21
C GLY A 157 -0.12 9.95 -16.74
N ILE A 158 -1.36 10.46 -16.80
CA ILE A 158 -1.70 11.73 -17.45
C ILE A 158 -1.40 12.93 -16.54
N CYS A 159 -0.50 13.81 -16.98
CA CYS A 159 -0.11 15.07 -16.36
C CYS A 159 -0.86 16.26 -16.99
N VAL A 160 -2.00 16.68 -16.41
CA VAL A 160 -2.79 17.84 -16.90
C VAL A 160 -2.80 19.01 -15.93
N HIS A 161 -2.97 20.24 -16.42
CA HIS A 161 -3.08 21.45 -15.59
C HIS A 161 -4.27 21.36 -14.64
N GLN A 162 -4.08 21.90 -13.43
CA GLN A 162 -5.10 21.83 -12.38
C GLN A 162 -6.39 22.58 -12.78
N LEU A 163 -6.27 23.68 -13.53
CA LEU A 163 -7.41 24.45 -14.00
C LEU A 163 -8.22 23.67 -15.03
N THR A 164 -7.55 22.96 -15.95
CA THR A 164 -8.20 22.09 -16.95
C THR A 164 -9.03 21.00 -16.26
N VAL A 165 -8.43 20.28 -15.31
CA VAL A 165 -9.16 19.26 -14.53
C VAL A 165 -10.30 19.89 -13.73
N ALA A 166 -10.12 21.09 -13.17
CA ALA A 166 -11.18 21.77 -12.43
C ALA A 166 -12.37 22.16 -13.31
N LEU A 167 -12.13 22.61 -14.54
CA LEU A 167 -13.19 22.92 -15.51
C LEU A 167 -13.93 21.65 -15.93
N ILE A 168 -13.21 20.60 -16.35
CA ILE A 168 -13.83 19.34 -16.76
C ILE A 168 -14.61 18.71 -15.60
N ASN A 169 -14.03 18.63 -14.40
CA ASN A 169 -14.67 18.03 -13.22
C ASN A 169 -15.91 18.83 -12.76
N ARG A 170 -15.96 20.14 -13.00
CA ARG A 170 -17.16 20.95 -12.71
C ARG A 170 -18.27 20.70 -13.74
N THR A 171 -17.91 20.42 -14.98
CA THR A 171 -18.86 20.04 -16.03
C THR A 171 -19.42 18.63 -15.81
N LEU A 172 -18.57 17.68 -15.41
CA LEU A 172 -18.96 16.28 -15.19
C LEU A 172 -19.70 16.05 -13.85
N ASP A 173 -19.34 16.77 -12.78
CA ASP A 173 -19.90 16.61 -11.43
C ASP A 173 -20.20 17.98 -10.76
N PRO A 174 -21.18 18.75 -11.26
CA PRO A 174 -21.53 20.05 -10.70
C PRO A 174 -22.08 19.93 -9.27
N GLU A 175 -22.93 18.94 -9.00
CA GLU A 175 -23.54 18.73 -7.68
C GLU A 175 -22.51 18.31 -6.62
N GLY A 176 -21.57 17.43 -6.95
CA GLY A 176 -20.51 17.03 -6.02
C GLY A 176 -19.55 18.18 -5.71
N VAL A 177 -19.30 19.08 -6.67
CA VAL A 177 -18.54 20.33 -6.41
C VAL A 177 -19.27 21.19 -5.37
N ASP A 178 -20.58 21.40 -5.53
CA ASP A 178 -21.38 22.19 -4.60
C ASP A 178 -21.47 21.54 -3.22
N ASN A 179 -21.67 20.23 -3.14
CA ASN A 179 -21.72 19.51 -1.88
C ASN A 179 -20.41 19.60 -1.08
N ARG A 180 -19.25 19.68 -1.77
CA ARG A 180 -17.93 19.86 -1.15
C ARG A 180 -17.68 21.29 -0.62
N THR A 181 -18.50 22.28 -0.97
CA THR A 181 -18.37 23.65 -0.43
C THR A 181 -19.04 23.82 0.95
N LYS A 182 -19.87 22.87 1.38
CA LYS A 182 -20.53 22.90 2.69
C LYS A 182 -19.51 22.59 3.81
N ARG A 183 -19.43 23.47 4.81
CA ARG A 183 -18.44 23.37 5.91
C ARG A 183 -18.73 22.17 6.81
N VAL A 184 -17.71 21.38 7.13
CA VAL A 184 -17.76 20.29 8.12
C VAL A 184 -16.95 20.68 9.37
N LEU A 185 -17.39 20.16 10.52
CA LEU A 185 -17.03 20.50 11.91
C LEU A 185 -15.53 20.74 12.23
N LYS A 186 -15.29 21.54 13.29
CA LYS A 186 -13.99 21.87 13.87
C LYS A 186 -13.38 20.70 14.66
N ARG A 187 -12.06 20.53 14.54
CA ARG A 187 -11.25 19.43 15.09
C ARG A 187 -10.70 19.74 16.49
N ARG A 188 -10.51 18.69 17.30
CA ARG A 188 -9.78 18.72 18.59
C ARG A 188 -8.26 18.67 18.36
N VAL A 189 -7.51 19.08 19.38
CA VAL A 189 -6.05 19.05 19.44
C VAL A 189 -5.57 17.60 19.55
N PHE A 190 -4.69 17.15 18.65
CA PHE A 190 -4.05 15.83 18.71
C PHE A 190 -2.54 16.04 18.71
N ASN A 191 -1.88 15.74 19.83
CA ASN A 191 -0.45 15.97 20.04
C ASN A 191 0.27 14.62 20.12
N VAL A 192 1.02 14.27 19.07
CA VAL A 192 1.81 13.03 18.96
C VAL A 192 3.17 13.41 18.35
N PRO A 193 4.31 12.87 18.85
CA PRO A 193 5.63 13.31 18.40
C PRO A 193 5.96 12.99 16.94
N GLY A 194 5.40 11.92 16.38
CA GLY A 194 5.68 11.52 15.00
C GLY A 194 5.01 10.20 14.60
N PRO A 195 5.37 9.62 13.45
CA PRO A 195 4.81 8.35 13.02
C PRO A 195 5.22 7.21 13.95
N ASN A 196 4.40 6.16 14.00
CA ASN A 196 4.59 4.95 14.80
C ASN A 196 4.60 5.18 16.32
N PHE A 197 4.24 6.37 16.80
CA PHE A 197 3.94 6.56 18.22
C PHE A 197 2.58 5.98 18.60
N ILE A 198 1.58 6.10 17.73
CA ILE A 198 0.24 5.57 17.95
C ILE A 198 -0.31 4.99 16.64
N TRP A 199 -0.60 3.68 16.65
CA TRP A 199 -1.46 3.08 15.64
C TRP A 199 -2.88 2.93 16.19
N SER A 200 -3.84 3.45 15.43
CA SER A 200 -5.26 3.39 15.74
C SER A 200 -5.92 2.32 14.86
N ALA A 201 -6.66 1.42 15.48
CA ALA A 201 -7.28 0.28 14.83
C ALA A 201 -8.77 0.19 15.21
N ASP A 202 -9.59 -0.30 14.28
CA ASP A 202 -11.05 -0.37 14.43
C ASP A 202 -11.70 -1.22 13.33
N GLY A 203 -12.92 -1.69 13.58
CA GLY A 203 -13.77 -2.39 12.63
C GLY A 203 -14.79 -1.48 11.97
N HIS A 204 -15.22 -1.80 10.74
CA HIS A 204 -16.24 -1.03 10.02
C HIS A 204 -17.36 -1.93 9.50
N ASP A 205 -18.57 -1.72 10.04
CA ASP A 205 -19.70 -2.64 9.90
C ASP A 205 -20.74 -2.23 8.83
N LYS A 206 -20.49 -1.18 8.03
CA LYS A 206 -21.51 -0.73 7.05
C LYS A 206 -21.87 -1.75 5.97
N LEU A 207 -20.97 -2.69 5.67
CA LEU A 207 -21.22 -3.77 4.71
C LEU A 207 -21.66 -5.08 5.38
N LYS A 208 -21.78 -5.11 6.72
CA LYS A 208 -22.06 -6.33 7.49
C LYS A 208 -23.38 -6.98 7.13
N LYS A 209 -24.36 -6.18 6.68
CA LYS A 209 -25.64 -6.68 6.15
C LYS A 209 -25.51 -7.56 4.91
N PHE A 210 -24.42 -7.39 4.16
CA PHE A 210 -24.08 -8.22 3.00
C PHE A 210 -23.06 -9.34 3.36
N GLY A 211 -22.79 -9.57 4.65
CA GLY A 211 -21.80 -10.55 5.10
C GLY A 211 -20.35 -10.09 4.97
N ILE A 212 -20.11 -8.81 4.70
CA ILE A 212 -18.76 -8.26 4.50
C ILE A 212 -18.43 -7.29 5.64
N THR A 213 -17.25 -7.46 6.22
CA THR A 213 -16.71 -6.63 7.30
C THR A 213 -15.33 -6.12 6.90
N MET A 214 -14.93 -4.98 7.47
CA MET A 214 -13.60 -4.41 7.25
C MET A 214 -12.93 -4.15 8.59
N TYR A 215 -11.61 -4.28 8.62
CA TYR A 215 -10.80 -3.90 9.77
C TYR A 215 -9.61 -3.05 9.33
N GLY A 216 -9.42 -1.89 9.94
CA GLY A 216 -8.44 -0.89 9.51
C GLY A 216 -7.35 -0.62 10.54
N PHE A 217 -6.20 -0.17 10.06
CA PHE A 217 -5.08 0.33 10.86
C PHE A 217 -4.60 1.66 10.27
N ILE A 218 -4.46 2.68 11.11
CA ILE A 218 -3.98 4.00 10.71
C ILE A 218 -2.93 4.53 11.68
N ASP A 219 -1.85 5.10 11.14
CA ASP A 219 -0.90 5.86 11.94
C ASP A 219 -1.50 7.22 12.33
N ALA A 220 -1.56 7.51 13.63
CA ALA A 220 -2.36 8.63 14.12
C ALA A 220 -1.76 10.02 13.80
N TRP A 221 -0.43 10.10 13.61
CA TRP A 221 0.28 11.35 13.32
C TRP A 221 0.31 11.66 11.83
N SER A 222 0.85 10.75 11.03
CA SER A 222 0.94 10.91 9.57
C SER A 222 -0.41 10.75 8.90
N ARG A 223 -1.38 10.09 9.56
CA ARG A 223 -2.66 9.63 9.00
C ARG A 223 -2.47 8.72 7.80
N LYS A 224 -1.37 7.97 7.76
CA LYS A 224 -1.12 6.93 6.77
C LYS A 224 -1.99 5.72 7.12
N VAL A 225 -2.78 5.28 6.15
CA VAL A 225 -3.51 4.01 6.22
C VAL A 225 -2.47 2.90 6.11
N LEU A 226 -2.29 2.16 7.20
CA LEU A 226 -1.29 1.11 7.30
C LEU A 226 -1.80 -0.18 6.65
N ALA A 227 -3.04 -0.56 6.98
CA ALA A 227 -3.72 -1.69 6.38
C ALA A 227 -5.25 -1.52 6.45
N VAL A 228 -5.94 -2.15 5.50
CA VAL A 228 -7.40 -2.39 5.55
C VAL A 228 -7.62 -3.82 5.07
N HIS A 229 -8.27 -4.63 5.91
CA HIS A 229 -8.56 -6.03 5.63
C HIS A 229 -10.06 -6.21 5.45
N VAL A 230 -10.46 -6.83 4.34
CA VAL A 230 -11.83 -7.27 4.07
C VAL A 230 -11.97 -8.71 4.53
N HIS A 231 -13.03 -9.01 5.27
CA HIS A 231 -13.32 -10.37 5.72
C HIS A 231 -14.82 -10.59 5.92
N VAL A 232 -15.24 -11.82 6.17
CA VAL A 232 -16.64 -12.18 6.49
C VAL A 232 -16.96 -12.11 7.99
N THR A 233 -15.96 -11.85 8.82
CA THR A 233 -16.09 -11.67 10.27
C THR A 233 -15.08 -10.68 10.80
N ASN A 234 -15.51 -9.87 11.76
CA ASN A 234 -14.65 -8.96 12.53
C ASN A 234 -14.80 -9.13 14.05
N ASN A 235 -15.48 -10.18 14.51
CA ASN A 235 -15.71 -10.42 15.93
C ASN A 235 -14.71 -11.43 16.54
N ASP A 236 -13.95 -12.14 15.70
CA ASP A 236 -12.99 -13.15 16.14
C ASP A 236 -11.61 -12.52 16.42
N PRO A 237 -11.12 -12.56 17.67
CA PRO A 237 -9.85 -11.93 18.02
C PRO A 237 -8.64 -12.50 17.29
N ARG A 238 -8.74 -13.72 16.75
CA ARG A 238 -7.64 -14.34 16.03
C ARG A 238 -7.31 -13.59 14.75
N HIS A 239 -8.33 -13.12 14.03
CA HIS A 239 -8.16 -12.37 12.79
C HIS A 239 -7.43 -11.04 13.04
N ILE A 240 -7.91 -10.26 14.01
CA ILE A 240 -7.35 -8.94 14.31
C ILE A 240 -5.93 -9.06 14.87
N GLY A 241 -5.68 -10.04 15.74
CA GLY A 241 -4.33 -10.30 16.23
C GLY A 241 -3.37 -10.73 15.12
N TYR A 242 -3.81 -11.58 14.18
CA TYR A 242 -3.01 -11.97 13.02
C TYR A 242 -2.75 -10.79 12.07
N TYR A 243 -3.76 -9.97 11.76
CA TYR A 243 -3.60 -8.76 10.94
C TYR A 243 -2.57 -7.81 11.52
N TYR A 244 -2.60 -7.61 12.84
CA TYR A 244 -1.62 -6.80 13.53
C TYR A 244 -0.22 -7.40 13.44
N LEU A 245 -0.02 -8.70 13.70
CA LEU A 245 1.29 -9.33 13.57
C LEU A 245 1.83 -9.26 12.13
N ASN A 246 0.97 -9.47 11.13
CA ASN A 246 1.35 -9.32 9.73
C ASN A 246 1.78 -7.87 9.42
N LEU A 247 1.07 -6.89 9.98
CA LEU A 247 1.44 -5.49 9.87
C LEU A 247 2.80 -5.19 10.52
N VAL A 248 3.03 -5.68 11.74
CA VAL A 248 4.31 -5.56 12.47
C VAL A 248 5.45 -6.15 11.67
N LYS A 249 5.26 -7.35 11.10
CA LYS A 249 6.24 -8.01 10.23
C LYS A 249 6.54 -7.17 8.99
N SER A 250 5.52 -6.63 8.33
CA SER A 250 5.67 -5.84 7.10
C SER A 250 6.37 -4.49 7.32
N LEU A 251 6.17 -3.86 8.48
CA LEU A 251 6.76 -2.57 8.84
C LEU A 251 8.08 -2.70 9.63
N GLY A 252 8.46 -3.93 10.01
CA GLY A 252 9.70 -4.23 10.72
C GLY A 252 9.68 -3.86 12.21
N GLY A 253 8.49 -3.68 12.80
CA GLY A 253 8.39 -3.24 14.19
C GLY A 253 6.97 -2.91 14.66
N ILE A 254 6.87 -2.60 15.95
CA ILE A 254 5.63 -2.20 16.63
C ILE A 254 5.62 -0.68 16.85
N PRO A 255 4.43 -0.06 16.99
CA PRO A 255 4.35 1.31 17.45
C PRO A 255 4.66 1.41 18.95
N ARG A 256 4.93 2.62 19.46
CA ARG A 256 5.03 2.85 20.91
C ARG A 256 3.73 2.51 21.63
N ARG A 257 2.59 2.78 20.98
CA ARG A 257 1.26 2.43 21.48
C ARG A 257 0.30 2.01 20.37
N THR A 258 -0.63 1.14 20.70
CA THR A 258 -1.85 0.90 19.90
C THR A 258 -3.09 1.43 20.62
N THR A 259 -4.12 1.79 19.87
CA THR A 259 -5.42 2.21 20.41
C THR A 259 -6.56 1.58 19.63
N THR A 260 -7.53 1.03 20.34
CA THR A 260 -8.78 0.49 19.80
C THR A 260 -9.95 0.89 20.67
N ASP A 261 -11.15 0.57 20.18
CA ASP A 261 -12.33 0.52 21.01
C ASP A 261 -12.29 -0.69 21.96
N ARG A 262 -13.10 -0.64 23.03
CA ARG A 262 -13.26 -1.76 23.96
C ARG A 262 -14.08 -2.86 23.32
N GLY A 263 -13.41 -3.80 22.67
CA GLY A 263 -14.01 -4.97 22.07
C GLY A 263 -13.22 -6.25 22.34
N THR A 264 -13.92 -7.36 22.53
CA THR A 264 -13.32 -8.68 22.76
C THR A 264 -12.52 -9.16 21.56
N GLU A 265 -12.84 -8.66 20.37
CA GLU A 265 -12.15 -8.93 19.12
C GLU A 265 -10.73 -8.33 19.08
N THR A 266 -10.40 -7.37 19.96
CA THR A 266 -9.09 -6.70 19.94
C THR A 266 -8.09 -7.26 20.95
N ILE A 267 -8.48 -8.26 21.75
CA ILE A 267 -7.69 -8.76 22.89
C ILE A 267 -6.36 -9.43 22.47
N HIS A 268 -6.33 -10.19 21.37
CA HIS A 268 -5.08 -10.79 20.89
C HIS A 268 -4.11 -9.70 20.41
N MET A 269 -4.60 -8.67 19.72
CA MET A 269 -3.77 -7.54 19.29
C MET A 269 -3.17 -6.81 20.49
N ALA A 270 -3.99 -6.55 21.51
CA ALA A 270 -3.53 -5.93 22.75
C ALA A 270 -2.43 -6.79 23.42
N GLY A 271 -2.67 -8.10 23.54
CA GLY A 271 -1.69 -9.05 24.09
C GLY A 271 -0.37 -9.07 23.33
N HIS A 272 -0.41 -9.11 22.01
CA HIS A 272 0.78 -9.07 21.16
C HIS A 272 1.56 -7.76 21.29
N GLN A 273 0.87 -6.62 21.31
CA GLN A 273 1.53 -5.33 21.52
C GLN A 273 2.23 -5.30 22.88
N ILE A 274 1.58 -5.74 23.95
CA ILE A 274 2.16 -5.76 25.31
C ILE A 274 3.39 -6.68 25.34
N ASN A 275 3.26 -7.90 24.82
CA ASN A 275 4.32 -8.89 24.81
C ASN A 275 5.55 -8.44 24.00
N LEU A 276 5.35 -7.88 22.81
CA LEU A 276 6.44 -7.37 21.99
C LEU A 276 7.05 -6.09 22.59
N THR A 277 6.24 -5.24 23.25
CA THR A 277 6.76 -4.06 23.96
C THR A 277 7.67 -4.47 25.11
N GLU A 278 7.26 -5.43 25.93
CA GLU A 278 8.05 -5.94 27.05
C GLU A 278 9.41 -6.48 26.58
N GLN A 279 9.45 -7.14 25.43
CA GLN A 279 10.69 -7.72 24.89
C GLN A 279 11.59 -6.72 24.18
N PHE A 280 11.02 -5.77 23.42
CA PHE A 280 11.79 -4.97 22.46
C PHE A 280 11.80 -3.46 22.74
N ASN A 281 10.90 -2.95 23.58
CA ASN A 281 10.85 -1.53 23.93
C ASN A 281 11.37 -1.29 25.36
N LEU A 282 12.69 -1.39 25.55
CA LEU A 282 13.34 -1.27 26.86
C LEU A 282 13.14 0.10 27.54
N GLU A 283 12.75 1.13 26.78
CA GLU A 283 12.42 2.46 27.30
C GLU A 283 11.02 2.52 27.93
N CYS A 284 10.18 1.49 27.70
CA CYS A 284 8.84 1.41 28.25
C CYS A 284 8.87 0.88 29.68
N ILE A 285 8.51 1.74 30.65
CA ILE A 285 8.47 1.38 32.07
C ILE A 285 7.39 0.32 32.36
N ASP A 286 6.25 0.39 31.68
CA ASP A 286 5.12 -0.51 31.87
C ASP A 286 4.54 -0.90 30.51
N SER A 287 4.87 -2.12 30.07
CA SER A 287 4.41 -2.68 28.81
C SER A 287 2.89 -2.83 28.75
N SER A 288 2.19 -2.96 29.90
CA SER A 288 0.72 -3.06 29.93
C SER A 288 0.03 -1.78 29.42
N GLN A 289 0.73 -0.63 29.46
CA GLN A 289 0.24 0.66 28.96
C GLN A 289 0.53 0.88 27.47
N SER A 290 1.12 -0.11 26.79
CA SER A 290 1.40 -0.04 25.35
C SER A 290 0.15 -0.25 24.49
N HIS A 291 -0.94 -0.76 25.06
CA HIS A 291 -2.24 -0.82 24.41
C HIS A 291 -3.26 0.01 25.18
N LEU A 292 -3.99 0.89 24.49
CA LEU A 292 -5.01 1.73 25.09
C LEU A 292 -6.40 1.40 24.55
N PHE A 293 -7.26 0.93 25.45
CA PHE A 293 -8.68 0.82 25.18
C PHE A 293 -9.37 2.19 25.34
N THR A 294 -9.88 2.71 24.23
CA THR A 294 -10.55 4.01 24.17
C THR A 294 -12.06 3.85 23.93
N LYS A 295 -12.80 4.94 24.13
CA LYS A 295 -14.19 5.03 23.64
C LYS A 295 -14.15 5.35 22.14
N SER A 296 -15.11 4.87 21.35
CA SER A 296 -15.26 5.19 19.91
C SER A 296 -15.02 6.67 19.56
N THR A 297 -15.64 7.57 20.32
CA THR A 297 -15.50 9.03 20.17
C THR A 297 -14.06 9.57 20.35
N HIS A 298 -13.16 8.76 20.92
CA HIS A 298 -11.76 9.08 21.18
C HIS A 298 -10.83 8.42 20.15
N ASN A 299 -11.29 7.38 19.43
CA ASN A 299 -10.59 6.73 18.31
C ASN A 299 -10.72 7.54 17.00
N GLN A 300 -10.52 8.86 17.10
CA GLN A 300 -10.92 9.84 16.08
C GLN A 300 -10.23 9.67 14.72
N LYS A 301 -9.03 9.07 14.69
CA LYS A 301 -8.25 8.98 13.44
C LYS A 301 -8.81 7.95 12.51
N ILE A 302 -9.14 6.77 13.03
CA ILE A 302 -9.76 5.73 12.22
C ILE A 302 -11.23 6.02 11.95
N GLU A 303 -11.95 6.68 12.86
CA GLU A 303 -13.29 7.20 12.55
C GLU A 303 -13.29 8.25 11.43
N CYS A 304 -12.28 9.13 11.44
CA CYS A 304 -12.05 10.05 10.33
C CYS A 304 -11.68 9.31 9.04
N LEU A 305 -10.93 8.21 9.13
CA LEU A 305 -10.62 7.35 7.99
C LEU A 305 -11.89 6.74 7.41
N TRP A 306 -12.76 6.15 8.24
CA TRP A 306 -14.03 5.59 7.83
C TRP A 306 -14.94 6.62 7.17
N SER A 307 -15.01 7.85 7.72
CA SER A 307 -15.76 8.93 7.08
C SER A 307 -15.22 9.26 5.67
N GLN A 308 -13.90 9.21 5.48
CA GLN A 308 -13.29 9.45 4.17
C GLN A 308 -13.53 8.28 3.22
N LEU A 309 -13.39 7.05 3.69
CA LEU A 309 -13.66 5.83 2.92
C LEU A 309 -15.12 5.78 2.48
N MET A 310 -16.06 6.13 3.36
CA MET A 310 -17.48 6.23 3.03
C MET A 310 -17.71 7.21 1.88
N LYS A 311 -17.19 8.43 1.99
CA LYS A 311 -17.38 9.48 0.97
C LYS A 311 -16.72 9.15 -0.37
N GLN A 312 -15.58 8.47 -0.34
CA GLN A 312 -14.73 8.28 -1.52
C GLN A 312 -14.81 6.90 -2.15
N TYR A 313 -15.44 5.92 -1.50
CA TYR A 313 -15.45 4.54 -1.98
C TYR A 313 -16.76 3.83 -1.60
N ASN A 314 -17.04 3.65 -0.31
CA ASN A 314 -18.13 2.75 0.11
C ASN A 314 -19.53 3.26 -0.27
N CYS A 315 -19.80 4.57 -0.38
CA CYS A 315 -21.13 5.05 -0.76
C CYS A 315 -21.60 4.48 -2.10
N GLU A 316 -20.70 4.41 -3.10
CA GLU A 316 -21.05 3.92 -4.44
C GLU A 316 -21.16 2.39 -4.45
N VAL A 317 -20.28 1.69 -3.74
CA VAL A 317 -20.37 0.24 -3.55
C VAL A 317 -21.70 -0.12 -2.90
N ILE A 318 -22.05 0.54 -1.78
CA ILE A 318 -23.30 0.29 -1.06
C ILE A 318 -24.50 0.57 -1.97
N LYS A 319 -24.47 1.65 -2.75
CA LYS A 319 -25.53 1.95 -3.72
C LYS A 319 -25.67 0.84 -4.76
N ALA A 320 -24.56 0.42 -5.39
CA ALA A 320 -24.58 -0.67 -6.38
C ALA A 320 -25.12 -1.99 -5.81
N LEU A 321 -24.82 -2.28 -4.54
CA LEU A 321 -25.33 -3.47 -3.85
C LEU A 321 -26.84 -3.36 -3.55
N PHE A 322 -27.33 -2.20 -3.10
CA PHE A 322 -28.76 -1.98 -2.92
C PHE A 322 -29.54 -2.00 -4.24
N ASP A 323 -28.99 -1.38 -5.29
CA ASP A 323 -29.58 -1.40 -6.63
C ASP A 323 -29.69 -2.83 -7.18
N ALA A 324 -28.74 -3.71 -6.85
CA ALA A 324 -28.78 -5.12 -7.25
C ALA A 324 -29.83 -5.94 -6.48
N GLU A 325 -30.02 -5.64 -5.19
CA GLU A 325 -31.08 -6.23 -4.36
C GLU A 325 -32.47 -5.78 -4.85
N GLU A 326 -32.66 -4.48 -5.14
CA GLU A 326 -33.93 -3.93 -5.63
C GLU A 326 -34.31 -4.44 -7.02
N LYS A 327 -33.31 -4.70 -7.88
CA LYS A 327 -33.50 -5.24 -9.24
C LYS A 327 -33.52 -6.77 -9.29
N GLU A 328 -33.46 -7.43 -8.14
CA GLU A 328 -33.46 -8.90 -8.02
C GLU A 328 -32.29 -9.59 -8.77
N TYR A 329 -31.16 -8.89 -8.94
CA TYR A 329 -29.93 -9.50 -9.48
C TYR A 329 -29.23 -10.41 -8.46
N TYR A 330 -29.54 -10.23 -7.17
CA TYR A 330 -28.97 -10.97 -6.06
C TYR A 330 -30.00 -11.07 -4.93
N ASN A 331 -30.22 -12.29 -4.45
CA ASN A 331 -31.05 -12.56 -3.29
C ASN A 331 -30.16 -12.88 -2.06
N PRO A 332 -30.05 -11.95 -1.09
CA PRO A 332 -29.25 -12.19 0.12
C PRO A 332 -29.81 -13.27 1.06
N ASN A 333 -31.06 -13.71 0.84
CA ASN A 333 -31.68 -14.79 1.60
C ASN A 333 -31.44 -16.17 0.97
N ASP A 334 -30.87 -16.23 -0.24
CA ASP A 334 -30.44 -17.48 -0.85
C ASP A 334 -29.00 -17.81 -0.40
N PRO A 335 -28.77 -18.90 0.37
CA PRO A 335 -27.44 -19.24 0.85
C PRO A 335 -26.41 -19.48 -0.25
N LEU A 336 -26.83 -20.03 -1.39
CA LEU A 336 -25.93 -20.30 -2.51
C LEU A 336 -25.51 -19.00 -3.19
N GLN A 337 -26.48 -18.13 -3.51
CA GLN A 337 -26.18 -16.82 -4.08
C GLN A 337 -25.33 -15.98 -3.15
N LYS A 338 -25.52 -16.08 -1.83
CA LYS A 338 -24.70 -15.41 -0.83
C LYS A 338 -23.24 -15.91 -0.85
N LEU A 339 -23.01 -17.22 -1.01
CA LEU A 339 -21.66 -17.77 -1.15
C LEU A 339 -20.98 -17.27 -2.43
N LEU A 340 -21.70 -17.31 -3.56
CA LEU A 340 -21.21 -16.79 -4.84
C LEU A 340 -20.91 -15.28 -4.77
N PHE A 341 -21.78 -14.53 -4.08
CA PHE A 341 -21.59 -13.10 -3.84
C PHE A 341 -20.29 -12.85 -3.07
N LEU A 342 -20.06 -13.55 -1.96
CA LEU A 342 -18.84 -13.40 -1.16
C LEU A 342 -17.58 -13.82 -1.94
N TYR A 343 -17.67 -14.85 -2.78
CA TYR A 343 -16.59 -15.30 -3.67
C TYR A 343 -16.11 -14.22 -4.63
N LEU A 344 -17.03 -13.46 -5.23
CA LEU A 344 -16.66 -12.39 -6.15
C LEU A 344 -16.31 -11.09 -5.43
N TRP A 345 -17.09 -10.70 -4.41
CA TRP A 345 -17.01 -9.38 -3.81
C TRP A 345 -15.89 -9.21 -2.78
N VAL A 346 -15.54 -10.25 -2.01
CA VAL A 346 -14.47 -10.10 -1.01
C VAL A 346 -13.11 -9.82 -1.67
N PRO A 347 -12.67 -10.58 -2.70
CA PRO A 347 -11.43 -10.26 -3.42
C PRO A 347 -11.50 -8.94 -4.18
N LEU A 348 -12.64 -8.62 -4.80
CA LEU A 348 -12.87 -7.36 -5.52
C LEU A 348 -12.66 -6.15 -4.60
N LEU A 349 -13.31 -6.16 -3.43
CA LEU A 349 -13.21 -5.07 -2.46
C LEU A 349 -11.82 -4.98 -1.85
N GLN A 350 -11.18 -6.11 -1.53
CA GLN A 350 -9.81 -6.09 -1.01
C GLN A 350 -8.85 -5.42 -2.00
N ARG A 351 -8.89 -5.80 -3.28
CA ARG A 351 -8.07 -5.16 -4.33
C ARG A 351 -8.37 -3.67 -4.45
N GLY A 352 -9.64 -3.30 -4.52
CA GLY A 352 -10.04 -1.90 -4.66
C GLY A 352 -9.64 -1.04 -3.44
N LEU A 353 -9.67 -1.60 -2.23
CA LEU A 353 -9.20 -0.91 -1.03
C LEU A 353 -7.68 -0.79 -0.97
N ASP A 354 -6.94 -1.77 -1.50
CA ASP A 354 -5.49 -1.68 -1.63
C ASP A 354 -5.06 -0.60 -2.62
N GLU A 355 -5.73 -0.47 -3.76
CA GLU A 355 -5.56 0.66 -4.69
C GLU A 355 -5.91 1.99 -4.01
N TRP A 356 -7.04 2.02 -3.30
CA TRP A 356 -7.49 3.22 -2.60
C TRP A 356 -6.50 3.66 -1.52
N LYS A 357 -5.93 2.72 -0.77
CA LYS A 357 -4.89 2.96 0.23
C LYS A 357 -3.66 3.62 -0.39
N VAL A 358 -3.18 3.11 -1.53
CA VAL A 358 -2.04 3.69 -2.27
C VAL A 358 -2.36 5.11 -2.72
N ASN A 359 -3.54 5.32 -3.31
CA ASN A 359 -3.99 6.63 -3.76
C ASN A 359 -4.15 7.61 -2.57
N TYR A 360 -4.74 7.16 -1.46
CA TYR A 360 -4.97 7.94 -0.25
C TYR A 360 -3.65 8.38 0.38
N ASN A 361 -2.72 7.45 0.56
CA ASN A 361 -1.45 7.70 1.25
C ASN A 361 -0.51 8.62 0.46
N SER A 362 -0.52 8.51 -0.87
CA SER A 362 0.28 9.37 -1.76
C SER A 362 -0.33 10.76 -1.97
N PHE A 363 -1.61 10.97 -1.64
CA PHE A 363 -2.29 12.25 -1.89
C PHE A 363 -1.72 13.38 -1.05
N GLN A 364 -1.28 14.46 -1.73
CA GLN A 364 -0.79 15.65 -1.06
C GLN A 364 -1.95 16.45 -0.46
N ARG A 365 -2.04 16.44 0.88
CA ARG A 365 -3.09 17.15 1.61
C ARG A 365 -2.88 18.65 1.53
N ARG A 366 -3.99 19.40 1.57
CA ARG A 366 -3.94 20.86 1.62
C ARG A 366 -3.19 21.33 2.89
N PRO A 367 -2.30 22.32 2.79
CA PRO A 367 -1.74 22.99 3.97
C PRO A 367 -2.85 23.55 4.85
N ASP A 368 -2.79 23.29 6.14
CA ASP A 368 -3.73 23.79 7.15
C ASP A 368 -2.94 24.32 8.34
N LYS A 369 -2.82 25.66 8.44
CA LYS A 369 -2.09 26.34 9.51
C LYS A 369 -2.66 26.09 10.91
N LYS A 370 -3.87 25.54 11.02
CA LYS A 370 -4.51 25.21 12.31
C LYS A 370 -4.30 23.75 12.70
N SER A 371 -3.69 22.94 11.84
CA SER A 371 -3.41 21.54 12.15
C SER A 371 -2.11 21.43 12.95
N MET A 372 -2.13 20.65 14.03
CA MET A 372 -0.91 20.20 14.72
C MET A 372 -0.34 18.91 14.15
N LEU A 373 -0.99 18.36 13.11
CA LEU A 373 -0.47 17.24 12.36
C LEU A 373 0.13 17.73 11.05
N PRO A 374 1.08 16.99 10.45
CA PRO A 374 1.70 17.34 9.18
C PRO A 374 0.66 17.68 8.12
N SER A 375 0.77 18.85 7.49
CA SER A 375 -0.14 19.32 6.45
C SER A 375 0.64 19.90 5.29
N GLY A 376 0.08 19.89 4.08
CA GLY A 376 0.84 20.27 2.87
C GLY A 376 1.72 19.15 2.30
N CYS A 377 1.73 17.98 2.93
CA CYS A 377 2.43 16.76 2.51
C CYS A 377 1.46 15.57 2.37
N SER A 378 1.94 14.52 1.69
CA SER A 378 1.25 13.24 1.64
C SER A 378 1.47 12.45 2.93
N ALA A 379 0.61 11.46 3.20
CA ALA A 379 0.79 10.60 4.35
C ALA A 379 2.07 9.78 4.24
N ASP A 380 2.38 9.27 3.05
CA ASP A 380 3.64 8.56 2.78
C ASP A 380 4.87 9.42 3.04
N TRP A 381 4.85 10.68 2.61
CA TRP A 381 5.99 11.59 2.78
C TRP A 381 6.31 11.81 4.26
N CYS A 382 5.31 12.27 5.03
CA CYS A 382 5.54 12.55 6.46
C CYS A 382 5.83 11.27 7.25
N TYR A 383 5.21 10.14 6.92
CA TYR A 383 5.50 8.87 7.58
C TYR A 383 6.95 8.40 7.35
N THR A 384 7.48 8.59 6.14
CA THR A 384 8.81 8.12 5.75
C THR A 384 9.92 9.08 6.18
N TYR A 385 9.66 10.40 6.09
CA TYR A 385 10.61 11.47 6.38
C TYR A 385 10.03 12.41 7.46
N PRO A 386 9.81 11.90 8.69
CA PRO A 386 9.16 12.69 9.73
C PRO A 386 9.99 13.92 10.14
N ASP A 387 11.32 13.83 10.07
CA ASP A 387 12.27 14.93 10.33
C ASP A 387 12.06 16.14 9.39
N GLN A 388 11.57 15.90 8.17
CA GLN A 388 11.24 16.95 7.20
C GLN A 388 9.93 17.67 7.51
N GLU A 389 9.17 17.20 8.50
CA GLU A 389 7.87 17.71 8.91
C GLU A 389 7.80 17.85 10.46
N ASP A 390 8.96 18.10 11.09
CA ASP A 390 9.14 18.32 12.53
C ASP A 390 8.67 17.15 13.43
N GLY A 391 8.73 15.92 12.92
CA GLY A 391 8.34 14.70 13.62
C GLY A 391 9.50 13.75 13.92
N GLU A 392 9.23 12.80 14.83
CA GLU A 392 10.18 11.77 15.25
C GLU A 392 9.71 10.36 14.85
N GLN A 393 10.62 9.51 14.39
CA GLN A 393 10.29 8.11 14.10
C GLN A 393 10.13 7.29 15.40
N GLY A 394 8.90 6.85 15.68
CA GLY A 394 8.57 6.13 16.91
C GLY A 394 8.61 4.60 16.83
N ILE A 395 8.96 4.01 15.68
CA ILE A 395 8.90 2.55 15.52
C ILE A 395 9.91 1.84 16.44
N VAL A 396 9.45 0.79 17.12
CA VAL A 396 10.30 -0.11 17.90
C VAL A 396 10.58 -1.33 17.03
N THR A 397 11.84 -1.56 16.70
CA THR A 397 12.23 -2.65 15.79
C THR A 397 12.02 -4.01 16.43
N VAL A 398 11.36 -4.90 15.70
CA VAL A 398 11.08 -6.27 16.14
C VAL A 398 11.63 -7.25 15.11
N PRO A 399 12.47 -8.23 15.49
CA PRO A 399 12.94 -9.27 14.58
C PRO A 399 11.76 -10.10 14.04
N THR A 400 11.81 -10.44 12.75
CA THR A 400 10.74 -11.25 12.11
C THR A 400 10.55 -12.60 12.81
N ILE A 401 11.62 -13.20 13.33
CA ILE A 401 11.59 -14.47 14.07
C ILE A 401 10.66 -14.41 15.29
N ALA A 402 10.63 -13.28 16.01
CA ALA A 402 9.75 -13.11 17.17
C ALA A 402 8.27 -13.06 16.74
N VAL A 403 8.00 -12.39 15.62
CA VAL A 403 6.65 -12.34 15.04
C VAL A 403 6.22 -13.71 14.53
N ASP A 404 7.12 -14.43 13.84
CA ASP A 404 6.86 -15.77 13.30
C ASP A 404 6.58 -16.79 14.43
N ALA A 405 7.27 -16.67 15.56
CA ALA A 405 7.02 -17.48 16.75
C ALA A 405 5.62 -17.24 17.31
N LEU A 406 5.18 -15.98 17.43
CA LEU A 406 3.82 -15.63 17.87
C LEU A 406 2.78 -16.10 16.85
N GLN A 407 3.04 -15.96 15.55
CA GLN A 407 2.15 -16.44 14.51
C GLN A 407 1.95 -17.95 14.60
N SER A 408 3.04 -18.71 14.74
CA SER A 408 3.01 -20.17 14.85
C SER A 408 2.32 -20.64 16.14
N ALA A 409 2.52 -19.94 17.25
CA ALA A 409 1.96 -20.32 18.54
C ALA A 409 0.46 -20.04 18.67
N PHE A 410 -0.02 -18.90 18.15
CA PHE A 410 -1.40 -18.46 18.34
C PHE A 410 -2.31 -18.74 17.13
N TYR A 411 -1.74 -18.96 15.94
CA TYR A 411 -2.48 -19.13 14.68
C TYR A 411 -2.03 -20.36 13.87
N PRO A 412 -2.04 -21.58 14.44
CA PRO A 412 -1.53 -22.78 13.76
C PRO A 412 -2.33 -23.17 12.51
N ASN A 413 -3.64 -22.92 12.49
CA ASN A 413 -4.53 -23.24 11.35
C ASN A 413 -4.84 -21.98 10.53
N LEU A 414 -3.79 -21.24 10.15
CA LEU A 414 -3.93 -19.94 9.51
C LEU A 414 -4.75 -19.99 8.22
N GLU A 415 -4.52 -21.00 7.39
CA GLU A 415 -5.21 -21.14 6.10
C GLU A 415 -6.72 -21.22 6.29
N ASP A 416 -7.19 -22.11 7.16
CA ASP A 416 -8.61 -22.27 7.46
C ASP A 416 -9.21 -21.05 8.16
N MET A 417 -8.43 -20.40 9.05
CA MET A 417 -8.87 -19.18 9.72
C MET A 417 -9.10 -18.03 8.73
N MET A 418 -8.25 -17.94 7.70
CA MET A 418 -8.31 -16.88 6.69
C MET A 418 -9.28 -17.18 5.54
N ARG A 419 -9.90 -18.37 5.52
CA ARG A 419 -10.93 -18.69 4.52
C ARG A 419 -12.16 -17.80 4.75
N THR A 420 -12.58 -17.13 3.69
CA THR A 420 -13.81 -16.33 3.67
C THR A 420 -15.04 -17.14 3.24
N LEU A 421 -14.81 -18.37 2.77
CA LEU A 421 -15.81 -19.28 2.24
C LEU A 421 -15.54 -20.71 2.74
N PRO A 422 -16.56 -21.57 2.79
CA PRO A 422 -16.36 -22.99 3.02
C PRO A 422 -15.43 -23.59 1.97
N ALA A 423 -14.48 -24.44 2.39
CA ALA A 423 -13.51 -25.08 1.49
C ALA A 423 -14.19 -25.82 0.33
N TRP A 424 -15.29 -26.50 0.63
CA TRP A 424 -16.05 -27.20 -0.39
C TRP A 424 -16.58 -26.31 -1.52
N PHE A 425 -16.96 -25.07 -1.21
CA PHE A 425 -17.54 -24.19 -2.20
C PHE A 425 -16.46 -23.73 -3.19
N THR A 426 -15.29 -23.37 -2.67
CA THR A 426 -14.14 -23.01 -3.51
C THR A 426 -13.66 -24.19 -4.36
N GLU A 427 -13.56 -25.39 -3.78
CA GLU A 427 -13.16 -26.60 -4.49
C GLU A 427 -14.15 -26.94 -5.63
N SER A 428 -15.45 -26.92 -5.35
CA SER A 428 -16.47 -27.22 -6.36
C SER A 428 -16.54 -26.15 -7.45
N ILE A 429 -16.32 -24.86 -7.13
CA ILE A 429 -16.21 -23.80 -8.15
C ILE A 429 -14.99 -24.02 -9.05
N ASP A 430 -13.83 -24.36 -8.48
CA ASP A 430 -12.61 -24.63 -9.24
C ASP A 430 -12.80 -25.83 -10.19
N GLU A 431 -13.45 -26.91 -9.72
CA GLU A 431 -13.82 -28.06 -10.54
C GLU A 431 -14.79 -27.69 -11.66
N LEU A 432 -15.81 -26.89 -11.37
CA LEU A 432 -16.79 -26.42 -12.35
C LEU A 432 -16.12 -25.58 -13.45
N VAL A 433 -15.29 -24.61 -13.05
CA VAL A 433 -14.57 -23.72 -13.96
C VAL A 433 -13.60 -24.51 -14.84
N GLN A 434 -12.87 -25.47 -14.26
CA GLN A 434 -11.94 -26.32 -15.00
C GLN A 434 -12.67 -27.27 -15.95
N GLY A 435 -13.73 -27.93 -15.48
CA GLY A 435 -14.51 -28.91 -16.23
C GLY A 435 -15.25 -28.29 -17.42
N LEU A 436 -15.83 -27.11 -17.23
CA LEU A 436 -16.53 -26.36 -18.28
C LEU A 436 -15.61 -25.44 -19.09
N ARG A 437 -14.30 -25.38 -18.76
CA ARG A 437 -13.31 -24.50 -19.39
C ARG A 437 -13.76 -23.03 -19.40
N ILE A 438 -14.42 -22.59 -18.33
CA ILE A 438 -14.88 -21.22 -18.17
C ILE A 438 -13.65 -20.33 -17.92
N THR A 439 -13.58 -19.20 -18.61
CA THR A 439 -12.57 -18.18 -18.31
C THR A 439 -13.24 -17.06 -17.52
N ILE A 440 -12.94 -16.94 -16.23
CA ILE A 440 -13.42 -15.83 -15.41
C ILE A 440 -12.48 -14.64 -15.63
N PRO A 441 -12.94 -13.53 -16.24
CA PRO A 441 -12.11 -12.35 -16.42
C PRO A 441 -11.78 -11.70 -15.07
N LEU A 442 -10.84 -10.76 -15.06
CA LEU A 442 -10.57 -9.98 -13.85
C LEU A 442 -11.84 -9.25 -13.41
N VAL A 443 -12.36 -9.63 -12.23
CA VAL A 443 -13.57 -9.05 -11.66
C VAL A 443 -13.31 -7.59 -11.26
N ASP A 444 -14.16 -6.69 -11.74
CA ASP A 444 -14.21 -5.28 -11.39
C ASP A 444 -15.66 -4.81 -11.15
N VAL A 445 -15.84 -3.55 -10.78
CA VAL A 445 -17.17 -2.99 -10.47
C VAL A 445 -18.10 -2.88 -11.68
N HIS A 446 -17.58 -2.99 -12.91
CA HIS A 446 -18.35 -2.90 -14.14
C HIS A 446 -18.86 -4.27 -14.61
N ASN A 447 -18.09 -5.33 -14.38
CA ASN A 447 -18.41 -6.68 -14.85
C ASN A 447 -18.91 -7.65 -13.76
N VAL A 448 -18.75 -7.33 -12.46
CA VAL A 448 -19.02 -8.28 -11.36
C VAL A 448 -20.42 -8.90 -11.42
N TRP A 449 -21.45 -8.13 -11.76
CA TRP A 449 -22.82 -8.65 -11.84
C TRP A 449 -23.08 -9.51 -13.07
N ALA A 450 -22.42 -9.23 -14.20
CA ALA A 450 -22.49 -10.10 -15.38
C ALA A 450 -21.82 -11.45 -15.08
N ILE A 451 -20.63 -11.41 -14.46
CA ILE A 451 -19.92 -12.62 -14.03
C ILE A 451 -20.74 -13.40 -12.99
N PHE A 452 -21.36 -12.70 -12.05
CA PHE A 452 -22.25 -13.31 -11.07
C PHE A 452 -23.38 -14.09 -11.75
N ALA A 453 -24.09 -13.46 -12.70
CA ALA A 453 -25.19 -14.11 -13.43
C ALA A 453 -24.72 -15.32 -14.25
N ASP A 454 -23.58 -15.21 -14.94
CA ASP A 454 -23.01 -16.31 -15.72
C ASP A 454 -22.62 -17.49 -14.83
N MET A 455 -22.03 -17.22 -13.67
CA MET A 455 -21.66 -18.26 -12.70
C MET A 455 -22.88 -18.89 -12.04
N ASP A 456 -23.89 -18.10 -11.66
CA ASP A 456 -25.14 -18.59 -11.07
C ASP A 456 -25.88 -19.54 -12.03
N LEU A 457 -25.90 -19.18 -13.33
CA LEU A 457 -26.44 -20.03 -14.38
C LEU A 457 -25.61 -21.31 -14.58
N ALA A 458 -24.28 -21.22 -14.56
CA ALA A 458 -23.42 -22.39 -14.68
C ALA A 458 -23.60 -23.38 -13.52
N ILE A 459 -23.72 -22.86 -12.29
CA ILE A 459 -24.01 -23.66 -11.09
C ILE A 459 -25.39 -24.30 -11.20
N SER A 460 -26.41 -23.54 -11.60
CA SER A 460 -27.77 -24.07 -11.79
C SER A 460 -27.83 -25.19 -12.83
N ASN A 461 -27.10 -25.05 -13.94
CA ASN A 461 -27.00 -26.09 -14.97
C ASN A 461 -26.24 -27.32 -14.45
N TYR A 462 -25.21 -27.12 -13.63
CA TYR A 462 -24.48 -28.21 -13.00
C TYR A 462 -25.37 -28.99 -12.03
N ASP A 463 -26.08 -28.31 -11.14
CA ASP A 463 -27.00 -28.92 -10.18
C ASP A 463 -28.09 -29.73 -10.90
N ALA A 464 -28.70 -29.16 -11.95
CA ALA A 464 -29.71 -29.84 -12.76
C ALA A 464 -29.16 -31.08 -13.48
N ALA A 465 -27.93 -31.03 -14.00
CA ALA A 465 -27.27 -32.16 -14.63
C ALA A 465 -26.88 -33.25 -13.60
N TRP A 466 -26.46 -32.83 -12.41
CA TRP A 466 -26.11 -33.72 -11.30
C TRP A 466 -27.34 -34.50 -10.84
N GLU A 467 -28.48 -33.83 -10.65
CA GLU A 467 -29.74 -34.44 -10.23
C GLU A 467 -30.37 -35.35 -11.31
N ALA A 468 -30.05 -35.13 -12.58
CA ALA A 468 -30.53 -35.96 -13.68
C ALA A 468 -29.86 -37.35 -13.72
N ASP A 469 -28.68 -37.51 -13.12
CA ASP A 469 -28.00 -38.80 -13.01
C ASP A 469 -28.40 -39.53 -11.72
N PRO A 470 -29.13 -40.66 -11.80
CA PRO A 470 -29.61 -41.39 -10.62
C PRO A 470 -28.49 -42.04 -9.79
N LEU A 471 -27.23 -42.05 -10.27
CA LEU A 471 -26.08 -42.51 -9.50
C LEU A 471 -25.50 -41.43 -8.58
N ASN A 472 -25.87 -40.17 -8.80
CA ASN A 472 -25.38 -39.05 -8.02
C ASN A 472 -26.22 -38.84 -6.75
N GLU A 473 -25.56 -38.47 -5.66
CA GLU A 473 -26.23 -38.12 -4.41
C GLU A 473 -26.75 -36.66 -4.47
N PRO A 474 -28.07 -36.41 -4.38
CA PRO A 474 -28.63 -35.06 -4.48
C PRO A 474 -28.12 -34.09 -3.40
N SER A 475 -27.69 -34.61 -2.25
CA SER A 475 -27.10 -33.79 -1.18
C SER A 475 -25.75 -33.18 -1.53
N GLN A 476 -25.13 -33.60 -2.64
CA GLN A 476 -23.83 -33.09 -3.09
C GLN A 476 -23.93 -31.92 -4.07
N THR A 477 -25.15 -31.51 -4.47
CA THR A 477 -25.35 -30.31 -5.30
C THR A 477 -24.90 -29.05 -4.56
N PHE A 478 -24.56 -27.99 -5.31
CA PHE A 478 -24.22 -26.70 -4.71
C PHE A 478 -25.36 -26.18 -3.85
N SER A 479 -26.58 -26.26 -4.37
CA SER A 479 -27.79 -25.83 -3.67
C SER A 479 -27.99 -26.60 -2.37
N ALA A 480 -27.97 -27.94 -2.39
CA ALA A 480 -28.19 -28.73 -1.17
C ALA A 480 -27.11 -28.48 -0.11
N ARG A 481 -25.84 -28.37 -0.51
CA ARG A 481 -24.74 -28.07 0.41
C ARG A 481 -24.83 -26.65 0.98
N ALA A 482 -25.18 -25.67 0.15
CA ALA A 482 -25.38 -24.30 0.62
C ALA A 482 -26.50 -24.21 1.66
N TRP A 483 -27.63 -24.90 1.45
CA TRP A 483 -28.74 -24.93 2.41
C TRP A 483 -28.43 -25.75 3.67
N ALA A 484 -27.59 -26.78 3.58
CA ALA A 484 -27.14 -27.55 4.75
C ALA A 484 -26.19 -26.77 5.66
N HIS A 485 -25.50 -25.76 5.13
CA HIS A 485 -24.48 -24.97 5.84
C HIS A 485 -24.84 -23.48 6.00
N GLY A 486 -26.01 -23.06 5.50
CA GLY A 486 -26.43 -21.66 5.31
C GLY A 486 -26.97 -20.93 6.53
#